data_AF-A0A2D5QHN6-F1
#
_entry.id   AF-A0A2D5QHN6-F1
#
_cell.length_a   1.000
_cell.length_b   1.000
_cell.length_c   1.000
_cell.angle_alpha   90.00
_cell.angle_beta   90.00
_cell.angle_gamma   90.00
#
_symmetry.space_group_name_H-M   'P 1'
#
loop_
_entity.id
_entity.type
_entity.pdbx_description
1 polymer ?
#
loop_
_entity_poly.entity_id
_entity_poly.type
_entity_poly.pdbx_seq_one_letter_code
_entity_poly.pdbx_strand_id
1 'polypeptide(L)'
;MIKIFCFAISLIFIVVPNFVAPSSSYATLMPGGSPTGLGGAHNKNTRSMAPIDKKFKQGKLIYKGMDKKIGKQKWCLKVEGELVKLNIFNLWKTYKLFRGVTTDYFVDNFYVCERPENTAYQLIGKQNMRRVVYYLDRRFKLYLTERSSAYLYQKGE
;
A
#
# COMPACT_ATOMS: atom_id res chain seq x y z
N MET A 1 -0.90 -51.11 -21.44
CA MET A 1 0.30 -51.61 -20.75
C MET A 1 0.26 -51.13 -19.31
N ILE A 2 0.00 -52.04 -18.38
CA ILE A 2 0.08 -51.82 -16.93
C ILE A 2 1.54 -51.97 -16.51
N LYS A 3 2.04 -51.05 -15.68
CA LYS A 3 3.02 -51.35 -14.61
C LYS A 3 3.06 -50.19 -13.61
N ILE A 4 2.35 -50.41 -12.50
CA ILE A 4 2.53 -49.75 -11.21
C ILE A 4 3.88 -50.23 -10.65
N PHE A 5 4.70 -49.33 -10.11
CA PHE A 5 5.74 -49.69 -9.15
C PHE A 5 5.89 -48.59 -8.09
N CYS A 6 5.38 -48.90 -6.90
CA CYS A 6 5.68 -48.23 -5.63
C CYS A 6 6.95 -48.82 -5.00
N PHE A 7 7.39 -48.22 -3.87
CA PHE A 7 8.43 -48.61 -2.90
C PHE A 7 9.84 -48.05 -3.19
N ALA A 8 10.65 -47.55 -2.24
CA ALA A 8 10.53 -47.29 -0.80
C ALA A 8 11.88 -46.75 -0.23
N ILE A 9 11.81 -45.97 0.88
CA ILE A 9 12.69 -45.98 2.09
C ILE A 9 14.22 -45.72 1.89
N SER A 10 14.85 -44.69 2.50
CA SER A 10 15.44 -44.69 3.87
C SER A 10 16.19 -43.34 4.07
N LEU A 11 15.91 -42.49 5.07
CA LEU A 11 16.48 -42.44 6.43
C LEU A 11 17.97 -42.83 6.57
N ILE A 12 18.85 -41.82 6.69
CA ILE A 12 20.15 -41.96 7.37
C ILE A 12 20.36 -40.73 8.29
N PHE A 13 20.27 -40.99 9.58
CA PHE A 13 20.83 -40.16 10.66
C PHE A 13 22.35 -40.37 10.70
N ILE A 14 23.15 -39.30 10.82
CA ILE A 14 24.50 -39.38 11.40
C ILE A 14 24.70 -38.21 12.37
N VAL A 15 25.33 -38.57 13.47
CA VAL A 15 25.47 -37.90 14.76
C VAL A 15 26.71 -36.99 14.80
N VAL A 16 26.54 -35.87 15.51
CA VAL A 16 27.47 -34.85 16.09
C VAL A 16 28.74 -35.54 16.69
N PRO A 17 29.97 -34.96 16.81
CA PRO A 17 30.21 -33.65 17.46
C PRO A 17 31.47 -32.86 17.05
N ASN A 18 31.62 -31.63 17.58
CA ASN A 18 32.82 -31.22 18.32
C ASN A 18 32.85 -29.72 18.71
N PHE A 19 33.08 -29.52 20.01
CA PHE A 19 33.96 -28.53 20.65
C PHE A 19 33.85 -27.03 20.30
N VAL A 20 33.38 -26.24 21.28
CA VAL A 20 34.00 -24.94 21.61
C VAL A 20 34.10 -24.79 23.14
N ALA A 21 35.28 -24.34 23.57
CA ALA A 21 35.88 -24.33 24.90
C ALA A 21 35.18 -23.48 25.99
N PRO A 22 35.53 -23.67 27.29
CA PRO A 22 35.06 -22.84 28.39
C PRO A 22 35.93 -21.59 28.53
N SER A 23 35.34 -20.39 28.42
CA SER A 23 35.98 -19.16 28.91
C SER A 23 35.55 -18.92 30.34
N SER A 24 36.46 -19.19 31.29
CA SER A 24 36.36 -18.66 32.64
C SER A 24 36.54 -17.14 32.60
N SER A 25 35.74 -16.42 33.38
CA SER A 25 36.09 -15.07 33.81
C SER A 25 35.53 -14.85 35.21
N TYR A 26 36.43 -14.36 36.05
CA TYR A 26 36.38 -14.35 37.50
C TYR A 26 35.18 -13.54 38.03
N ALA A 27 34.52 -14.11 39.04
CA ALA A 27 33.64 -13.36 39.93
C ALA A 27 34.52 -12.59 40.92
N THR A 28 34.65 -11.28 40.74
CA THR A 28 35.19 -10.38 41.77
C THR A 28 34.00 -9.79 42.53
N LEU A 29 33.80 -10.30 43.74
CA LEU A 29 32.99 -9.70 44.79
C LEU A 29 33.63 -8.37 45.21
N MET A 30 32.91 -7.25 45.01
CA MET A 30 33.02 -6.09 45.90
C MET A 30 31.62 -5.64 46.36
N PRO A 31 31.45 -5.31 47.64
CA PRO A 31 30.20 -4.88 48.22
C PRO A 31 30.05 -3.35 48.13
N GLY A 32 28.82 -2.89 48.00
CA GLY A 32 28.47 -1.51 48.34
C GLY A 32 28.06 -0.65 47.15
N GLY A 33 26.85 -0.12 47.27
CA GLY A 33 26.31 0.91 46.41
C GLY A 33 25.06 0.42 45.68
N SER A 34 23.88 0.74 46.23
CA SER A 34 22.65 0.77 45.44
C SER A 34 22.86 1.69 44.25
N PRO A 35 22.80 1.20 43.00
CA PRO A 35 22.41 2.06 41.91
C PRO A 35 20.88 1.99 41.90
N THR A 36 20.22 3.03 42.42
CA THR A 36 18.89 3.37 41.92
C THR A 36 19.07 3.70 40.44
N GLY A 37 19.06 2.64 39.63
CA GLY A 37 19.15 2.70 38.20
C GLY A 37 17.93 3.43 37.68
N LEU A 38 18.04 4.75 37.55
CA LEU A 38 17.38 5.49 36.47
C LEU A 38 18.11 5.13 35.16
N GLY A 39 18.09 3.83 34.85
CA GLY A 39 18.42 3.33 33.53
C GLY A 39 17.30 3.78 32.63
N GLY A 40 17.53 4.87 31.90
CA GLY A 40 16.61 5.37 30.90
C GLY A 40 16.14 4.20 30.05
N ALA A 41 14.82 3.97 30.04
CA ALA A 41 14.19 3.05 29.12
C ALA A 41 14.48 3.58 27.70
N HIS A 42 15.62 3.16 27.16
CA HIS A 42 16.00 3.43 25.79
C HIS A 42 15.10 2.57 24.92
N ASN A 43 13.91 3.11 24.64
CA ASN A 43 12.95 2.50 23.76
C ASN A 43 13.51 2.61 22.34
N LYS A 44 14.38 1.65 21.97
CA LYS A 44 14.98 1.51 20.63
C LYS A 44 13.92 1.32 19.52
N ASN A 45 12.63 1.23 19.89
CA ASN A 45 11.50 1.12 18.98
C ASN A 45 10.51 2.29 19.08
N THR A 46 10.96 3.49 19.44
CA THR A 46 10.15 4.69 19.15
C THR A 46 10.23 4.97 17.64
N ARG A 47 9.55 4.15 16.83
CA ARG A 47 9.36 4.41 15.40
C ARG A 47 8.69 5.76 15.32
N SER A 48 9.40 6.79 14.86
CA SER A 48 8.82 8.11 14.68
C SER A 48 7.52 7.94 13.90
N MET A 49 6.40 8.40 14.48
CA MET A 49 5.12 8.41 13.78
C MET A 49 5.30 9.33 12.59
N ALA A 50 5.59 8.73 11.42
CA ALA A 50 5.68 9.48 10.18
C ALA A 50 4.41 10.32 10.05
N PRO A 51 4.52 11.60 9.66
CA PRO A 51 3.36 12.48 9.54
C PRO A 51 2.31 11.78 8.66
N ILE A 52 1.16 11.51 9.27
CA ILE A 52 0.08 10.77 8.60
C ILE A 52 -0.56 11.72 7.59
N ASP A 53 -0.36 11.45 6.31
CA ASP A 53 -1.09 12.11 5.25
C ASP A 53 -2.56 11.66 5.27
N LYS A 54 -3.40 12.46 5.95
CA LYS A 54 -4.83 12.20 6.10
C LYS A 54 -5.55 12.17 4.74
N LYS A 55 -5.15 13.01 3.78
CA LYS A 55 -5.78 13.09 2.45
C LYS A 55 -5.51 11.82 1.65
N PHE A 56 -4.26 11.36 1.66
CA PHE A 56 -3.88 10.09 1.02
C PHE A 56 -4.62 8.90 1.61
N LYS A 57 -4.73 8.82 2.95
CA LYS A 57 -5.48 7.75 3.62
C LYS A 57 -6.96 7.77 3.26
N GLN A 58 -7.60 8.93 3.27
CA GLN A 58 -9.01 9.06 2.89
C GLN A 58 -9.23 8.64 1.42
N GLY A 59 -8.39 9.11 0.50
CA GLY A 59 -8.46 8.70 -0.90
C GLY A 59 -8.29 7.20 -1.10
N LYS A 60 -7.36 6.59 -0.36
CA LYS A 60 -7.17 5.13 -0.36
C LYS A 60 -8.42 4.39 0.12
N LEU A 61 -9.06 4.85 1.18
CA LEU A 61 -10.26 4.21 1.73
C LEU A 61 -11.41 4.26 0.73
N ILE A 62 -11.64 5.41 0.11
CA ILE A 62 -12.67 5.58 -0.92
C ILE A 62 -12.36 4.67 -2.12
N TYR A 63 -11.14 4.74 -2.67
CA TYR A 63 -10.74 3.92 -3.82
C TYR A 63 -10.85 2.42 -3.56
N LYS A 64 -10.50 1.96 -2.34
CA LYS A 64 -10.61 0.54 -1.99
C LYS A 64 -12.02 0.10 -1.59
N GLY A 65 -12.98 1.02 -1.55
CA GLY A 65 -14.34 0.72 -1.12
C GLY A 65 -14.49 0.45 0.38
N MET A 66 -13.57 0.98 1.19
CA MET A 66 -13.59 0.88 2.65
C MET A 66 -14.34 2.05 3.31
N ASP A 67 -14.70 3.07 2.54
CA ASP A 67 -15.54 4.17 3.01
C ASP A 67 -17.00 3.70 3.09
N LYS A 68 -17.61 3.80 4.28
CA LYS A 68 -18.97 3.31 4.53
C LYS A 68 -20.05 4.06 3.75
N LYS A 69 -19.81 5.32 3.36
CA LYS A 69 -20.80 6.15 2.66
C LYS A 69 -20.86 5.83 1.16
N ILE A 70 -19.70 5.59 0.56
CA ILE A 70 -19.58 5.34 -0.89
C ILE A 70 -19.66 3.84 -1.21
N GLY A 71 -19.20 3.00 -0.30
CA GLY A 71 -19.16 1.55 -0.49
C GLY A 71 -18.13 1.12 -1.54
N LYS A 72 -18.20 -0.15 -1.93
CA LYS A 72 -17.25 -0.78 -2.85
C LYS A 72 -17.63 -0.50 -4.30
N GLN A 73 -16.72 0.15 -5.03
CA GLN A 73 -16.89 0.48 -6.44
C GLN A 73 -15.90 -0.32 -7.30
N LYS A 74 -16.32 -0.70 -8.51
CA LYS A 74 -15.43 -1.24 -9.54
C LYS A 74 -15.00 -0.09 -10.46
N TRP A 75 -13.71 0.21 -10.47
CA TRP A 75 -13.16 1.33 -11.23
C TRP A 75 -12.76 0.92 -12.65
N CYS A 76 -13.09 1.78 -13.61
CA CYS A 76 -12.74 1.65 -15.02
C CYS A 76 -12.02 2.92 -15.48
N LEU A 77 -11.09 2.76 -16.42
CA LEU A 77 -10.50 3.88 -17.16
C LEU A 77 -10.89 3.77 -18.63
N LYS A 78 -11.30 4.89 -19.23
CA LYS A 78 -11.55 4.96 -20.66
C LYS A 78 -10.23 5.17 -21.39
N VAL A 79 -9.82 4.20 -22.20
CA VAL A 79 -8.57 4.22 -22.98
C VAL A 79 -8.95 3.99 -24.44
N GLU A 80 -8.59 4.91 -25.33
CA GLU A 80 -8.86 4.79 -26.78
C GLU A 80 -10.34 4.51 -27.12
N GLY A 81 -11.27 5.02 -26.31
CA GLY A 81 -12.71 4.82 -26.50
C GLY A 81 -13.29 3.62 -25.75
N GLU A 82 -12.46 2.71 -25.26
CA GLU A 82 -12.89 1.50 -24.54
C GLU A 82 -12.81 1.67 -23.02
N LEU A 83 -13.78 1.11 -22.29
CA LEU A 83 -13.77 1.08 -20.83
C LEU A 83 -12.98 -0.12 -20.31
N VAL A 84 -11.77 0.12 -19.86
CA VAL A 84 -10.88 -0.89 -19.29
C VAL A 84 -11.10 -1.00 -17.80
N LYS A 85 -11.63 -2.15 -17.37
CA LYS A 85 -11.78 -2.49 -15.94
C LYS A 85 -10.42 -2.67 -15.27
N LEU A 86 -10.24 -1.98 -14.15
CA LEU A 86 -9.02 -2.06 -13.35
C LEU A 86 -9.03 -3.31 -12.46
N ASN A 87 -8.06 -4.20 -12.69
CA ASN A 87 -7.82 -5.40 -11.92
C ASN A 87 -6.34 -5.48 -11.50
N ILE A 88 -5.98 -6.43 -10.63
CA ILE A 88 -4.60 -6.56 -10.12
C ILE A 88 -3.55 -6.74 -11.23
N PHE A 89 -3.90 -7.36 -12.35
CA PHE A 89 -2.99 -7.69 -13.44
C PHE A 89 -2.72 -6.51 -14.38
N ASN A 90 -3.72 -5.66 -14.65
CA ASN A 90 -3.61 -4.57 -15.61
C ASN A 90 -3.47 -3.17 -14.95
N LEU A 91 -3.75 -3.05 -13.65
CA LEU A 91 -3.77 -1.79 -12.90
C LEU A 91 -2.62 -0.84 -13.26
N TRP A 92 -1.38 -1.33 -13.11
CA TRP A 92 -0.18 -0.53 -13.33
C TRP A 92 0.01 -0.16 -14.79
N LYS A 93 -0.28 -1.09 -15.72
CA LYS A 93 -0.16 -0.84 -17.15
C LYS A 93 -1.15 0.24 -17.60
N THR A 94 -2.41 0.11 -17.20
CA THR A 94 -3.48 1.05 -17.57
C THR A 94 -3.21 2.44 -16.98
N TYR A 95 -2.86 2.54 -15.70
CA TYR A 95 -2.55 3.82 -15.07
C TYR A 95 -1.35 4.53 -15.69
N LYS A 96 -0.32 3.78 -16.12
CA LYS A 96 0.89 4.36 -16.73
C LYS A 96 0.59 5.11 -18.03
N LEU A 97 -0.49 4.77 -18.74
CA LEU A 97 -0.93 5.49 -19.94
C LEU A 97 -1.37 6.93 -19.65
N PHE A 98 -1.78 7.21 -18.41
CA PHE A 98 -2.19 8.55 -17.96
C PHE A 98 -1.05 9.29 -17.26
N ARG A 99 0.21 8.89 -17.47
CA ARG A 99 1.33 9.59 -16.85
C ARG A 99 1.56 10.94 -17.53
N GLY A 100 1.62 12.03 -16.77
CA GLY A 100 1.86 13.39 -17.26
C GLY A 100 0.67 14.06 -17.93
N VAL A 101 -0.51 13.42 -17.96
CA VAL A 101 -1.74 14.03 -18.48
C VAL A 101 -2.31 15.05 -17.47
N THR A 102 -3.21 15.91 -17.94
CA THR A 102 -3.90 16.87 -17.06
C THR A 102 -4.81 16.16 -16.08
N THR A 103 -4.99 16.76 -14.90
CA THR A 103 -5.85 16.19 -13.87
C THR A 103 -7.30 16.04 -14.39
N ASP A 104 -7.79 17.03 -15.13
CA ASP A 104 -9.16 17.02 -15.67
C ASP A 104 -9.35 15.91 -16.69
N TYR A 105 -8.40 15.73 -17.61
CA TYR A 105 -8.44 14.62 -18.56
C TYR A 105 -8.46 13.25 -17.85
N PHE A 106 -7.67 13.08 -16.79
CA PHE A 106 -7.70 11.85 -16.02
C PHE A 106 -9.04 11.64 -15.32
N VAL A 107 -9.63 12.69 -14.75
CA VAL A 107 -10.93 12.66 -14.05
C VAL A 107 -12.05 12.28 -15.02
N ASP A 108 -12.06 12.89 -16.21
CA ASP A 108 -13.08 12.66 -17.24
C ASP A 108 -13.02 11.25 -17.83
N ASN A 109 -11.84 10.63 -17.80
CA ASN A 109 -11.64 9.24 -18.24
C ASN A 109 -11.78 8.22 -17.11
N PHE A 110 -12.12 8.63 -15.88
CA PHE A 110 -12.26 7.74 -14.72
C PHE A 110 -13.74 7.46 -14.41
N TYR A 111 -14.12 6.18 -14.46
CA TYR A 111 -15.51 5.73 -14.39
C TYR A 111 -15.73 4.66 -13.32
N VAL A 112 -17.00 4.46 -12.95
CA VAL A 112 -17.46 3.26 -12.25
C VAL A 112 -17.97 2.28 -13.30
N CYS A 113 -17.36 1.10 -13.39
CA CYS A 113 -17.65 0.10 -14.42
C CYS A 113 -19.13 -0.34 -14.46
N GLU A 114 -19.80 -0.34 -13.31
CA GLU A 114 -21.20 -0.76 -13.18
C GLU A 114 -22.17 0.33 -13.64
N ARG A 115 -21.72 1.58 -13.77
CA ARG A 115 -22.50 2.75 -14.19
C ARG A 115 -21.70 3.58 -15.19
N PRO A 116 -21.49 3.08 -16.43
CA PRO A 116 -20.61 3.72 -17.41
C PRO A 116 -21.14 5.06 -17.93
N GLU A 117 -22.44 5.35 -17.74
CA GLU A 117 -23.07 6.61 -18.13
C GLU A 117 -22.55 7.81 -17.34
N ASN A 118 -22.12 7.59 -16.10
CA ASN A 118 -21.65 8.67 -15.22
C ASN A 118 -20.16 8.49 -14.91
N THR A 119 -19.42 9.59 -14.92
CA THR A 119 -18.02 9.56 -14.46
C THR A 119 -17.98 9.26 -12.96
N ALA A 120 -16.85 8.74 -12.49
CA ALA A 120 -16.63 8.55 -11.06
C ALA A 120 -16.79 9.87 -10.29
N TYR A 121 -16.38 10.98 -10.91
CA TYR A 121 -16.53 12.33 -10.36
C TYR A 121 -17.99 12.67 -10.03
N GLN A 122 -18.91 12.41 -10.96
CA GLN A 122 -20.34 12.66 -10.77
C GLN A 122 -20.93 11.82 -9.63
N LEU A 123 -20.44 10.59 -9.46
CA LEU A 123 -20.98 9.63 -8.48
C LEU A 123 -20.48 9.88 -7.05
N ILE A 124 -19.18 10.15 -6.87
CA ILE A 124 -18.59 10.31 -5.52
C ILE A 124 -18.46 11.79 -5.11
N GLY A 125 -18.62 12.71 -6.05
CA GLY A 125 -18.54 14.14 -5.86
C GLY A 125 -17.11 14.69 -5.77
N LYS A 126 -17.00 16.00 -5.95
CA LYS A 126 -15.74 16.77 -6.04
C LYS A 126 -14.73 16.47 -4.95
N GLN A 127 -15.17 16.55 -3.69
CA GLN A 127 -14.26 16.44 -2.55
C GLN A 127 -13.63 15.04 -2.45
N ASN A 128 -14.43 14.01 -2.71
CA ASN A 128 -13.97 12.61 -2.67
C ASN A 128 -13.11 12.29 -3.88
N MET A 129 -13.49 12.78 -5.07
CA MET A 129 -12.69 12.60 -6.27
C MET A 129 -11.30 13.22 -6.12
N ARG A 130 -11.19 14.44 -5.55
CA ARG A 130 -9.89 15.05 -5.25
C ARG A 130 -9.01 14.17 -4.36
N ARG A 131 -9.59 13.54 -3.34
CA ARG A 131 -8.85 12.63 -2.45
C ARG A 131 -8.41 11.36 -3.18
N VAL A 132 -9.29 10.79 -4.00
CA VAL A 132 -8.99 9.60 -4.82
C VAL A 132 -7.88 9.90 -5.82
N VAL A 133 -8.00 10.97 -6.60
CA VAL A 133 -6.98 11.41 -7.55
C VAL A 133 -5.65 11.65 -6.85
N TYR A 134 -5.64 12.35 -5.70
CA TYR A 134 -4.42 12.56 -4.91
C TYR A 134 -3.77 11.24 -4.47
N TYR A 135 -4.57 10.25 -4.05
CA TYR A 135 -4.08 8.92 -3.73
C TYR A 135 -3.49 8.20 -4.95
N LEU A 136 -4.20 8.22 -6.09
CA LEU A 136 -3.80 7.53 -7.32
C LEU A 136 -2.52 8.14 -7.91
N ASP A 137 -2.45 9.46 -7.98
CA ASP A 137 -1.28 10.19 -8.48
C ASP A 137 -0.03 9.83 -7.68
N ARG A 138 -0.10 9.88 -6.34
CA ARG A 138 1.04 9.48 -5.49
C ARG A 138 1.34 7.97 -5.54
N ARG A 139 0.31 7.11 -5.57
CA ARG A 139 0.48 5.64 -5.52
C ARG A 139 1.09 5.11 -6.81
N PHE A 140 0.62 5.57 -7.97
CA PHE A 140 1.03 5.10 -9.27
C PHE A 140 2.06 6.00 -9.95
N LYS A 141 2.44 7.12 -9.29
CA LYS A 141 3.39 8.11 -9.81
C LYS A 141 2.94 8.60 -11.19
N LEU A 142 1.70 9.08 -11.25
CA LEU A 142 1.10 9.57 -12.51
C LEU A 142 1.71 10.92 -12.89
N TYR A 143 2.14 11.74 -11.93
CA TYR A 143 2.64 13.09 -12.16
C TYR A 143 1.61 13.93 -12.94
N LEU A 144 0.34 13.86 -12.53
CA LEU A 144 -0.73 14.59 -13.19
C LEU A 144 -0.43 16.09 -13.17
N THR A 145 -0.57 16.73 -14.32
CA THR A 145 -0.30 18.15 -14.50
C THR A 145 -1.52 18.98 -14.07
N GLU A 146 -1.29 20.28 -13.81
CA GLU A 146 -2.32 21.25 -13.37
C GLU A 146 -2.95 20.93 -12.00
N ARG A 147 -2.17 20.24 -11.17
CA ARG A 147 -2.31 20.05 -9.72
C ARG A 147 -3.74 19.74 -9.28
N SER A 148 -4.00 18.44 -9.23
CA SER A 148 -4.82 17.71 -8.23
C SER A 148 -4.79 18.26 -6.78
N SER A 149 -3.88 19.16 -6.41
CA SER A 149 -3.86 19.87 -5.12
C SER A 149 -4.31 21.34 -5.15
N ALA A 150 -4.47 22.01 -6.29
CA ALA A 150 -4.73 23.45 -6.37
C ALA A 150 -6.06 23.85 -7.04
N TYR A 151 -6.54 23.13 -8.06
CA TYR A 151 -7.54 23.72 -8.97
C TYR A 151 -8.78 22.90 -9.29
N LEU A 152 -9.13 21.87 -8.50
CA LEU A 152 -10.18 20.98 -8.97
C LEU A 152 -11.56 21.60 -9.22
N TYR A 153 -11.95 22.78 -8.70
CA TYR A 153 -12.80 23.75 -9.45
C TYR A 153 -12.63 25.15 -8.84
N GLN A 154 -12.27 26.13 -9.67
CA GLN A 154 -12.63 27.53 -9.50
C GLN A 154 -13.31 28.00 -10.80
N LYS A 155 -14.63 27.76 -10.92
CA LYS A 155 -15.54 28.53 -11.78
C LYS A 155 -17.00 28.14 -11.47
N GLY A 156 -17.74 29.10 -10.90
CA GLY A 156 -19.21 29.19 -10.74
C GLY A 156 -19.85 28.08 -9.89
N GLU A 157 -20.52 28.34 -8.77
CA GLU A 157 -21.26 29.53 -8.31
C GLU A 157 -20.72 30.08 -6.97
#